data_AF-G5HCG2-F1
#
_entry.id   AF-G5HCG2-F1
#
_cell.length_a   1.000
_cell.length_b   1.000
_cell.length_c   1.000
_cell.angle_alpha   90.00
_cell.angle_beta   90.00
_cell.angle_gamma   90.00
#
_symmetry.space_group_name_H-M   'P 1'
#
loop_
_entity.id
_entity.type
_entity.pdbx_description
1 polymer ?
#
loop_
_entity_poly.entity_id
_entity_poly.type
_entity_poly.pdbx_seq_one_letter_code
_entity_poly.pdbx_strand_id
1 'polypeptide(L)'
;MEALDEKIAMLERGQRLEKRKSEQVIIEAVEEEQLSIDDIRAGIQKGHVVFPEDRELTFKTNFLFSEKIPLIYIDDFYTDYQETEEMVIYVNNKRDMGQTLVHLPKEMEKISVESWAEQIKTGMKEQGLYTDIVKKKKLENLDYIIYRTPSKRGWIYNIIFRIHKEKWNIVGAYNCKEDDKDTYGLLMEAMVLEMQMQIK
;
A
#
# COMPACT_ATOMS: atom_id res chain seq x y z
N MET A 1 24.44 -52.18 -2.85
CA MET A 1 24.62 -50.72 -2.81
C MET A 1 23.36 -50.01 -3.26
N GLU A 2 22.74 -50.43 -4.38
CA GLU A 2 21.49 -49.85 -4.94
C GLU A 2 20.30 -49.74 -3.96
N ALA A 3 20.08 -50.74 -3.10
CA ALA A 3 18.95 -50.73 -2.15
C ALA A 3 19.05 -49.66 -1.05
N LEU A 4 20.24 -49.14 -0.77
CA LEU A 4 20.44 -48.08 0.22
C LEU A 4 20.15 -46.70 -0.39
N ASP A 5 20.60 -46.48 -1.62
CA ASP A 5 20.39 -45.23 -2.36
C ASP A 5 18.90 -45.02 -2.70
N GLU A 6 18.18 -46.09 -3.03
CA GLU A 6 16.74 -46.04 -3.28
C GLU A 6 15.95 -45.66 -2.01
N LYS A 7 16.40 -46.14 -0.85
CA LYS A 7 15.79 -45.85 0.46
C LYS A 7 16.06 -44.41 0.90
N ILE A 8 17.25 -43.88 0.61
CA ILE A 8 17.60 -42.46 0.83
C ILE A 8 16.74 -41.56 -0.07
N ALA A 9 16.60 -41.91 -1.34
CA ALA A 9 15.77 -41.15 -2.28
C ALA A 9 14.28 -41.12 -1.89
N MET A 10 13.74 -42.20 -1.33
CA MET A 10 12.38 -42.24 -0.78
C MET A 10 12.21 -41.34 0.45
N LEU A 11 13.18 -41.34 1.37
CA LEU A 11 13.16 -40.49 2.56
C LEU A 11 13.23 -39.00 2.21
N GLU A 12 14.11 -38.61 1.29
CA GLU A 12 14.21 -37.22 0.83
C GLU A 12 12.93 -36.73 0.14
N ARG A 13 12.26 -37.59 -0.64
CA ARG A 13 10.96 -37.26 -1.24
C ARG A 13 9.88 -37.06 -0.17
N GLY A 14 9.85 -37.92 0.85
CA GLY A 14 8.94 -37.79 1.99
C GLY A 14 9.13 -36.47 2.72
N GLN A 15 10.37 -36.12 3.07
CA GLN A 15 10.69 -34.85 3.74
C GLN A 15 10.33 -33.62 2.90
N ARG A 16 10.54 -33.67 1.58
CA ARG A 16 10.14 -32.57 0.68
C ARG A 16 8.62 -32.40 0.59
N LEU A 17 7.87 -33.50 0.62
CA LEU A 17 6.40 -33.48 0.63
C LEU A 17 5.85 -32.97 1.96
N GLU A 18 6.42 -33.38 3.09
CA GLU A 18 6.05 -32.89 4.41
C GLU A 18 6.36 -31.40 4.55
N LYS A 19 7.54 -30.95 4.10
CA LYS A 19 7.90 -29.54 4.12
C LYS A 19 6.97 -28.68 3.27
N ARG A 20 6.59 -29.14 2.08
CA ARG A 20 5.60 -28.44 1.23
C ARG A 20 4.22 -28.40 1.88
N LYS A 21 3.78 -29.50 2.50
CA LYS A 21 2.51 -29.54 3.22
C LYS A 21 2.52 -28.61 4.42
N SER A 22 3.61 -28.56 5.20
CA SER A 22 3.72 -27.65 6.33
C SER A 22 3.77 -26.20 5.87
N GLU A 23 4.52 -25.89 4.82
CA GLU A 23 4.55 -24.55 4.21
C GLU A 23 3.16 -24.14 3.70
N GLN A 24 2.43 -25.05 3.08
CA GLN A 24 1.09 -24.79 2.56
C GLN A 24 0.05 -24.60 3.66
N VAL A 25 0.09 -25.40 4.73
CA VAL A 25 -0.77 -25.23 5.91
C VAL A 25 -0.48 -23.90 6.62
N ILE A 26 0.79 -23.48 6.66
CA ILE A 26 1.16 -22.16 7.23
C ILE A 26 0.62 -21.03 6.34
N ILE A 27 0.72 -21.14 5.02
CA ILE A 27 0.19 -20.14 4.09
C ILE A 27 -1.34 -20.02 4.23
N GLU A 28 -2.05 -21.15 4.23
CA GLU A 28 -3.51 -21.19 4.36
C GLU A 28 -3.97 -20.60 5.71
N ALA A 29 -3.27 -20.91 6.81
CA ALA A 29 -3.58 -20.34 8.13
C ALA A 29 -3.33 -18.82 8.19
N VAL A 30 -2.27 -18.33 7.54
CA VAL A 30 -1.98 -16.88 7.45
C VAL A 30 -3.02 -16.16 6.60
N GLU A 31 -3.48 -16.78 5.50
CA GLU A 31 -4.55 -16.23 4.66
C GLU A 31 -5.91 -16.20 5.38
N GLU A 32 -6.21 -17.17 6.24
CA GLU A 32 -7.47 -17.19 7.02
C GLU A 32 -7.54 -16.11 8.11
N GLU A 33 -6.41 -15.67 8.68
CA GLU A 33 -6.37 -14.63 9.72
C GLU A 33 -6.29 -13.20 9.18
N GLN A 34 -5.92 -13.01 7.91
CA GLN A 34 -5.71 -11.69 7.31
C GLN A 34 -7.00 -11.16 6.67
N LEU A 35 -7.38 -9.92 7.01
CA LEU A 35 -8.52 -9.26 6.36
C LEU A 35 -8.25 -9.04 4.86
N SER A 36 -9.24 -9.36 4.03
CA SER A 36 -9.18 -9.03 2.61
C SER A 36 -9.30 -7.52 2.38
N ILE A 37 -8.84 -7.04 1.23
CA ILE A 37 -8.98 -5.62 0.88
C ILE A 37 -10.45 -5.18 0.84
N ASP A 38 -11.36 -6.04 0.41
CA ASP A 38 -12.79 -5.71 0.33
C ASP A 38 -13.45 -5.65 1.71
N ASP A 39 -13.02 -6.49 2.66
CA ASP A 39 -13.46 -6.40 4.06
C ASP A 39 -13.01 -5.09 4.70
N ILE A 40 -11.75 -4.70 4.47
CA ILE A 40 -11.21 -3.43 4.96
C ILE A 40 -11.99 -2.26 4.36
N ARG A 41 -12.27 -2.27 3.05
CA ARG A 41 -13.06 -1.23 2.38
C ARG A 41 -14.47 -1.13 2.96
N ALA A 42 -15.14 -2.26 3.20
CA ALA A 42 -16.44 -2.29 3.83
C ALA A 42 -16.40 -1.72 5.27
N GLY A 43 -15.33 -1.96 6.02
CA GLY A 43 -15.12 -1.35 7.33
C GLY A 43 -14.87 0.16 7.27
N ILE A 44 -14.05 0.64 6.33
CA ILE A 44 -13.85 2.08 6.08
C ILE A 44 -15.18 2.78 5.80
N GLN A 45 -16.06 2.17 4.98
CA GLN A 45 -17.40 2.70 4.70
C GLN A 45 -18.30 2.76 5.96
N LYS A 46 -18.11 1.84 6.91
CA LYS A 46 -18.77 1.83 8.23
C LYS A 46 -18.10 2.77 9.24
N GLY A 47 -16.95 3.36 8.89
CA GLY A 47 -16.17 4.25 9.74
C GLY A 47 -15.19 3.57 10.70
N HIS A 48 -15.06 2.24 10.68
CA HIS A 48 -14.11 1.51 11.52
C HIS A 48 -13.73 0.13 10.95
N VAL A 49 -12.52 -0.32 11.23
CA VAL A 49 -11.99 -1.66 10.88
C VAL A 49 -11.34 -2.26 12.12
N VAL A 50 -11.70 -3.50 12.44
CA VAL A 50 -11.08 -4.26 13.53
C VAL A 50 -10.08 -5.24 12.92
N PHE A 51 -8.79 -5.00 13.13
CA PHE A 51 -7.72 -5.91 12.72
C PHE A 51 -7.58 -7.08 13.71
N PRO A 52 -6.90 -8.18 13.33
CA PRO A 52 -6.49 -9.22 14.28
C PRO A 52 -5.82 -8.62 15.53
N GLU A 53 -5.97 -9.28 16.68
CA GLU A 53 -5.55 -8.79 18.01
C GLU A 53 -6.35 -7.59 18.55
N ASP A 54 -7.63 -7.48 18.18
CA ASP A 54 -8.59 -6.46 18.67
C ASP A 54 -8.15 -5.00 18.46
N ARG A 55 -7.29 -4.76 17.46
CA ARG A 55 -6.87 -3.40 17.10
C ARG A 55 -7.93 -2.74 16.23
N GLU A 56 -8.82 -1.98 16.86
CA GLU A 56 -9.79 -1.14 16.17
C GLU A 56 -9.15 0.17 15.67
N LEU A 57 -9.38 0.48 14.40
CA LEU A 57 -9.05 1.76 13.78
C LEU A 57 -10.33 2.42 13.31
N THR A 58 -10.48 3.71 13.57
CA THR A 58 -11.62 4.53 13.13
C THR A 58 -11.20 5.47 12.01
N PHE A 59 -12.12 5.77 11.10
CA PHE A 59 -11.84 6.51 9.88
C PHE A 59 -12.75 7.72 9.73
N LYS A 60 -12.17 8.79 9.21
CA LYS A 60 -12.89 10.00 8.81
C LYS A 60 -12.48 10.41 7.41
N THR A 61 -13.38 11.09 6.71
CA THR A 61 -13.05 11.78 5.45
C THR A 61 -12.97 13.27 5.72
N ASN A 62 -11.82 13.86 5.42
CA ASN A 62 -11.68 15.31 5.31
C ASN A 62 -11.77 15.74 3.85
N PHE A 63 -12.25 16.95 3.58
CA PHE A 63 -12.33 17.49 2.23
C PHE A 63 -11.31 18.62 2.10
N LEU A 64 -10.20 18.32 1.43
CA LEU A 64 -9.03 19.18 1.38
C LEU A 64 -9.03 20.13 0.19
N PHE A 65 -8.29 21.23 0.35
CA PHE A 65 -8.08 22.27 -0.65
C PHE A 65 -9.38 22.94 -1.12
N SER A 66 -9.27 23.87 -2.07
CA SER A 66 -10.44 24.57 -2.64
C SER A 66 -11.35 23.63 -3.43
N GLU A 67 -10.75 22.55 -3.95
CA GLU A 67 -11.33 21.52 -4.80
C GLU A 67 -12.21 20.54 -4.03
N LYS A 68 -12.15 20.54 -2.68
CA LYS A 68 -12.85 19.59 -1.79
C LYS A 68 -12.50 18.14 -2.12
N ILE A 69 -11.22 17.84 -2.12
CA ILE A 69 -10.71 16.50 -2.42
C ILE A 69 -10.93 15.61 -1.21
N PRO A 70 -11.63 14.48 -1.34
CA PRO A 70 -11.79 13.56 -0.22
C PRO A 70 -10.42 12.98 0.15
N LEU A 71 -10.05 13.08 1.41
CA LEU A 71 -8.93 12.35 1.99
C LEU A 71 -9.47 11.55 3.17
N ILE A 72 -9.48 10.22 3.01
CA ILE A 72 -9.77 9.31 4.10
C ILE A 72 -8.52 9.23 4.97
N TYR A 73 -8.66 9.40 6.28
CA TYR A 73 -7.58 9.32 7.24
C TYR A 73 -8.02 8.52 8.47
N ILE A 74 -7.04 8.01 9.22
CA ILE A 74 -7.27 7.27 10.46
C ILE A 74 -7.39 8.26 11.62
N ASP A 75 -8.52 8.27 12.31
CA ASP A 75 -8.78 9.18 13.42
C ASP A 75 -7.93 8.80 14.65
N ASP A 76 -7.43 9.80 15.36
CA ASP A 76 -6.56 9.66 16.55
C ASP A 76 -5.34 8.71 16.38
N PHE A 77 -4.82 8.61 15.15
CA PHE A 77 -3.71 7.71 14.83
C PHE A 77 -2.38 8.43 14.65
N TYR A 78 -2.39 9.61 14.04
CA TYR A 78 -1.17 10.30 13.64
C TYR A 78 -0.52 11.04 14.82
N THR A 79 0.81 10.97 14.89
CA THR A 79 1.59 11.59 15.97
C THR A 79 2.04 13.00 15.64
N ASP A 80 2.08 13.33 14.34
CA ASP A 80 2.52 14.61 13.82
C ASP A 80 1.82 14.87 12.49
N TYR A 81 1.63 16.15 12.15
CA TYR A 81 0.98 16.56 10.92
C TYR A 81 1.36 17.97 10.49
N GLN A 82 1.28 18.21 9.19
CA GLN A 82 1.45 19.52 8.59
C GLN A 82 0.38 19.71 7.52
N GLU A 83 -0.37 20.81 7.63
CA GLU A 83 -1.41 21.19 6.68
C GLU A 83 -1.15 22.61 6.18
N THR A 84 -1.22 22.79 4.87
CA THR A 84 -1.20 24.08 4.18
C THR A 84 -2.27 24.09 3.09
N GLU A 85 -2.43 25.21 2.39
CA GLU A 85 -3.34 25.31 1.25
C GLU A 85 -2.94 24.40 0.07
N GLU A 86 -1.69 23.92 0.03
CA GLU A 86 -1.14 23.16 -1.09
C GLU A 86 -0.73 21.74 -0.69
N MET A 87 -0.61 21.42 0.60
CA MET A 87 -0.16 20.11 1.04
C MET A 87 -0.73 19.71 2.39
N VAL A 88 -0.94 18.40 2.54
CA VAL A 88 -1.23 17.76 3.81
C VAL A 88 -0.28 16.59 3.97
N ILE A 89 0.37 16.51 5.14
CA ILE A 89 1.22 15.40 5.55
C ILE A 89 0.75 14.96 6.94
N TYR A 90 0.46 13.67 7.08
CA TYR A 90 0.22 13.01 8.35
C TYR A 90 1.27 11.93 8.57
N VAL A 91 1.86 11.87 9.77
CA VAL A 91 2.89 10.88 10.11
C VAL A 91 2.57 10.22 11.45
N ASN A 92 2.69 8.90 11.50
CA ASN A 92 2.76 8.14 12.74
C ASN A 92 4.21 7.65 12.94
N ASN A 93 4.96 8.38 13.75
CA ASN A 93 6.36 8.08 14.05
C ASN A 93 6.55 6.79 14.87
N LYS A 94 5.51 6.31 15.55
CA LYS A 94 5.55 5.05 16.30
C LYS A 94 5.36 3.82 15.41
N ARG A 95 4.66 4.00 14.29
CA ARG A 95 4.33 2.93 13.33
C ARG A 95 5.09 3.06 12.01
N ASP A 96 5.92 4.09 11.85
CA ASP A 96 6.61 4.43 10.60
C ASP A 96 5.65 4.45 9.40
N MET A 97 4.50 5.09 9.57
CA MET A 97 3.46 5.23 8.54
C MET A 97 3.25 6.69 8.18
N GLY A 98 3.10 6.98 6.89
CA GLY A 98 2.88 8.32 6.36
C GLY A 98 1.75 8.38 5.35
N GLN A 99 0.99 9.48 5.38
CA GLN A 99 -0.02 9.83 4.41
C GLN A 99 0.23 11.28 3.94
N THR A 100 0.39 11.46 2.63
CA THR A 100 0.63 12.78 2.03
C THR A 100 -0.31 13.01 0.86
N LEU A 101 -0.78 14.25 0.73
CA LEU A 101 -1.49 14.75 -0.45
C LEU A 101 -0.91 16.13 -0.81
N VAL A 102 -0.51 16.32 -2.06
CA VAL A 102 0.12 17.55 -2.55
C VAL A 102 -0.58 18.06 -3.80
N HIS A 103 -0.83 19.36 -3.82
CA HIS A 103 -1.23 20.13 -4.98
C HIS A 103 0.02 20.60 -5.73
N LEU A 104 0.14 20.17 -6.98
CA LEU A 104 1.27 20.47 -7.84
C LEU A 104 1.03 21.79 -8.56
N PRO A 105 2.07 22.65 -8.67
CA PRO A 105 1.96 23.98 -9.25
C PRO A 105 1.75 23.96 -10.78
N LYS A 106 1.90 22.81 -11.44
CA LYS A 106 1.76 22.64 -12.89
C LYS A 106 0.90 21.44 -13.21
N GLU A 107 0.23 21.50 -14.35
CA GLU A 107 -0.50 20.36 -14.88
C GLU A 107 0.42 19.16 -15.07
N MET A 108 -0.03 18.00 -14.58
CA MET A 108 0.65 16.75 -14.84
C MET A 108 0.42 16.33 -16.29
N GLU A 109 1.50 15.89 -16.92
CA GLU A 109 1.40 15.28 -18.24
C GLU A 109 0.48 14.05 -18.18
N LYS A 110 -0.47 13.96 -19.12
CA LYS A 110 -1.40 12.84 -19.23
C LYS A 110 -0.71 11.63 -19.87
N ILE A 111 0.23 11.04 -19.15
CA ILE A 111 0.92 9.81 -19.54
C ILE A 111 0.17 8.57 -19.05
N SER A 112 0.44 7.39 -19.62
CA SER A 112 -0.11 6.13 -19.11
C SER A 112 0.49 5.74 -17.75
N VAL A 113 -0.16 4.82 -17.03
CA VAL A 113 0.38 4.28 -15.75
C VAL A 113 1.71 3.56 -15.99
N GLU A 114 1.88 2.94 -17.15
CA GLU A 114 3.12 2.29 -17.53
C GLU A 114 4.26 3.29 -17.67
N SER A 115 4.03 4.38 -18.42
CA SER A 115 5.01 5.45 -18.59
C SER A 115 5.30 6.15 -17.26
N TRP A 116 4.29 6.35 -16.41
CA TRP A 116 4.48 6.93 -15.09
C TRP A 116 5.35 6.05 -14.18
N ALA A 117 5.13 4.73 -14.19
CA ALA A 117 5.99 3.80 -13.45
C ALA A 117 7.45 3.82 -13.91
N GLU A 118 7.70 3.95 -15.21
CA GLU A 118 9.06 4.09 -15.74
C GLU A 118 9.68 5.44 -15.39
N GLN A 119 8.89 6.53 -15.34
CA GLN A 119 9.36 7.81 -14.82
C GLN A 119 9.77 7.72 -13.35
N ILE A 120 8.99 7.03 -12.51
CA ILE A 120 9.34 6.81 -11.09
C ILE A 120 10.67 6.06 -10.98
N LYS A 121 10.83 4.94 -11.71
CA LYS A 121 12.09 4.17 -11.71
C LYS A 121 13.28 5.01 -12.17
N THR A 122 13.09 5.78 -13.23
CA THR A 122 14.15 6.61 -13.82
C THR A 122 14.56 7.71 -12.86
N GLY A 123 13.60 8.46 -12.31
CA GLY A 123 13.87 9.53 -11.35
C GLY A 123 14.53 9.02 -10.07
N MET A 124 14.12 7.86 -9.55
CA MET A 124 14.76 7.23 -8.39
C MET A 124 16.21 6.82 -8.72
N LYS A 125 16.43 6.20 -9.88
CA LYS A 125 17.78 5.81 -10.33
C LYS A 125 18.71 7.01 -10.49
N GLU A 126 18.21 8.13 -11.02
CA GLU A 126 18.97 9.38 -11.15
C GLU A 126 19.40 9.96 -9.80
N GLN A 127 18.62 9.69 -8.75
CA GLN A 127 18.97 10.03 -7.36
C GLN A 127 19.85 8.97 -6.67
N GLY A 128 20.28 7.93 -7.39
CA GLY A 128 21.07 6.83 -6.85
C GLY A 128 20.26 5.86 -5.98
N LEU A 129 18.94 5.87 -6.10
CA LEU A 129 18.02 5.00 -5.37
C LEU A 129 17.51 3.86 -6.26
N TYR A 130 17.30 2.70 -5.63
CA TYR A 130 16.65 1.56 -6.28
C TYR A 130 15.15 1.60 -6.02
N THR A 131 14.35 1.14 -6.99
CA THR A 131 12.90 1.02 -6.85
C THR A 131 12.40 -0.21 -7.58
N ASP A 132 11.50 -0.94 -6.94
CA ASP A 132 10.85 -2.11 -7.51
C ASP A 132 9.33 -1.87 -7.56
N ILE A 133 8.76 -1.97 -8.77
CA ILE A 133 7.33 -1.72 -8.98
C ILE A 133 6.57 -3.02 -8.75
N VAL A 134 5.69 -3.01 -7.74
CA VAL A 134 4.93 -4.19 -7.30
C VAL A 134 3.59 -4.28 -8.03
N LYS A 135 2.87 -3.15 -8.15
CA LYS A 135 1.53 -3.12 -8.75
C LYS A 135 1.30 -1.80 -9.47
N LYS A 136 0.54 -1.86 -10.56
CA LYS A 136 0.08 -0.72 -11.34
C LYS A 136 -1.43 -0.86 -11.50
N LYS A 137 -2.19 0.20 -11.25
CA LYS A 137 -3.63 0.17 -11.42
C LYS A 137 -4.11 1.49 -12.01
N LYS A 138 -4.82 1.36 -13.14
CA LYS A 138 -5.61 2.44 -13.73
C LYS A 138 -7.04 2.31 -13.22
N LEU A 139 -7.61 3.37 -12.65
CA LEU A 139 -9.04 3.44 -12.30
C LEU A 139 -9.71 4.56 -13.10
N GLU A 140 -10.99 4.79 -12.83
CA GLU A 140 -11.77 5.83 -13.51
C GLU A 140 -11.33 7.22 -13.08
N ASN A 141 -11.26 7.46 -11.76
CA ASN A 141 -11.01 8.78 -11.19
C ASN A 141 -9.57 9.01 -10.71
N LEU A 142 -8.76 7.96 -10.59
CA LEU A 142 -7.36 8.05 -10.20
C LEU A 142 -6.56 6.87 -10.73
N ASP A 143 -5.25 7.05 -10.83
CA ASP A 143 -4.29 5.96 -11.06
C ASP A 143 -3.43 5.80 -9.82
N TYR A 144 -3.01 4.57 -9.51
CA TYR A 144 -2.02 4.34 -8.46
C TYR A 144 -0.99 3.27 -8.83
N ILE A 145 0.17 3.41 -8.20
CA ILE A 145 1.31 2.51 -8.33
C ILE A 145 1.77 2.15 -6.93
N ILE A 146 1.94 0.85 -6.71
CA ILE A 146 2.60 0.32 -5.51
C ILE A 146 4.02 -0.05 -5.87
N TYR A 147 4.96 0.41 -5.07
CA TYR A 147 6.37 0.14 -5.26
C TYR A 147 7.11 0.11 -3.93
N ARG A 148 8.28 -0.50 -3.92
CA ARG A 148 9.14 -0.56 -2.74
C ARG A 148 10.50 0.06 -2.99
N THR A 149 11.02 0.73 -1.97
CA THR A 149 12.32 1.40 -1.98
C THR A 149 13.14 0.96 -0.77
N PRO A 150 14.45 0.70 -0.93
CA PRO A 150 15.31 0.40 0.20
C PRO A 150 15.61 1.69 0.98
N SER A 151 15.66 1.57 2.30
CA SER A 151 16.10 2.62 3.22
C SER A 151 17.13 2.08 4.21
N LYS A 152 17.76 2.96 5.00
CA LYS A 152 18.67 2.55 6.08
C LYS A 152 18.00 1.66 7.15
N ARG A 153 16.67 1.70 7.26
CA ARG A 153 15.89 0.96 8.26
C ARG A 153 15.13 -0.25 7.68
N GLY A 154 15.45 -0.64 6.45
CA GLY A 154 14.74 -1.69 5.73
C GLY A 154 13.96 -1.16 4.53
N TRP A 155 13.16 -2.03 3.92
CA TRP A 155 12.35 -1.66 2.77
C TRP A 155 11.11 -0.87 3.20
N ILE A 156 10.75 0.12 2.37
CA ILE A 156 9.54 0.93 2.53
C ILE A 156 8.57 0.50 1.44
N TYR A 157 7.34 0.18 1.84
CA TYR A 157 6.22 -0.08 0.95
C TYR A 157 5.50 1.23 0.67
N ASN A 158 5.40 1.62 -0.59
CA ASN A 158 4.85 2.91 -1.01
C ASN A 158 3.67 2.70 -1.94
N ILE A 159 2.65 3.54 -1.79
CA ILE A 159 1.56 3.71 -2.74
C ILE A 159 1.61 5.17 -3.18
N ILE A 160 1.82 5.42 -4.47
CA ILE A 160 1.66 6.76 -5.06
C ILE A 160 0.46 6.76 -5.97
N PHE A 161 -0.36 7.80 -5.90
CA PHE A 161 -1.55 7.95 -6.72
C PHE A 161 -1.69 9.37 -7.25
N ARG A 162 -2.34 9.49 -8.40
CA ARG A 162 -2.65 10.77 -9.05
C ARG A 162 -4.13 10.81 -9.38
N ILE A 163 -4.78 11.93 -9.10
CA ILE A 163 -6.22 12.08 -9.31
C ILE A 163 -6.47 12.61 -10.74
N HIS A 164 -7.40 11.99 -11.44
CA HIS A 164 -7.84 12.33 -12.79
C HIS A 164 -9.14 13.12 -12.74
N LYS A 165 -9.04 14.40 -12.41
CA LYS A 165 -10.17 15.33 -12.56
C LYS A 165 -9.69 16.64 -13.17
N GLU A 166 -10.52 17.22 -14.04
CA GLU A 166 -10.15 18.41 -14.80
C GLU A 166 -9.63 19.54 -13.87
N LYS A 167 -8.43 20.05 -14.19
CA LYS A 167 -7.69 21.09 -13.45
C LYS A 167 -7.10 20.67 -12.10
N TRP A 168 -7.31 19.44 -11.63
CA TRP A 168 -6.73 18.98 -10.36
C TRP A 168 -5.33 18.41 -10.61
N ASN A 169 -4.33 19.05 -10.02
CA ASN A 169 -2.93 18.63 -10.13
C ASN A 169 -2.49 17.96 -8.85
N ILE A 170 -3.13 16.84 -8.50
CA ILE A 170 -3.02 16.29 -7.15
C ILE A 170 -2.33 14.95 -7.18
N VAL A 171 -1.28 14.83 -6.38
CA VAL A 171 -0.56 13.58 -6.14
C VAL A 171 -0.65 13.27 -4.66
N GLY A 172 -1.01 12.05 -4.33
CA GLY A 172 -0.90 11.53 -2.98
C GLY A 172 0.08 10.39 -2.90
N ALA A 173 0.65 10.21 -1.72
CA ALA A 173 1.61 9.16 -1.43
C ALA A 173 1.38 8.65 -0.02
N TYR A 174 1.20 7.34 0.12
CA TYR A 174 1.12 6.63 1.39
C TYR A 174 2.33 5.71 1.52
N ASN A 175 2.84 5.53 2.73
CA ASN A 175 3.96 4.63 2.97
C ASN A 175 3.89 3.97 4.35
N CYS A 176 4.45 2.77 4.43
CA CYS A 176 4.71 2.06 5.67
C CYS A 176 5.98 1.21 5.52
N LYS A 177 6.40 0.54 6.59
CA LYS A 177 7.42 -0.50 6.49
C LYS A 177 6.93 -1.65 5.61
N GLU A 178 7.84 -2.28 4.87
CA GLU A 178 7.54 -3.47 4.08
C GLU A 178 6.98 -4.62 4.93
N ASP A 179 7.48 -4.77 6.17
CA ASP A 179 7.00 -5.79 7.12
C ASP A 179 5.52 -5.59 7.50
N ASP A 180 4.99 -4.37 7.34
CA ASP A 180 3.60 -4.04 7.63
C ASP A 180 2.70 -4.01 6.38
N LYS A 181 3.20 -4.42 5.20
CA LYS A 181 2.45 -4.35 3.93
C LYS A 181 1.13 -5.14 3.97
N ASP A 182 1.11 -6.23 4.72
CA ASP A 182 -0.02 -7.16 4.83
C ASP A 182 -1.09 -6.65 5.82
N THR A 183 -0.80 -5.57 6.56
CA THR A 183 -1.78 -4.88 7.42
C THR A 183 -2.00 -3.44 6.97
N TYR A 184 -1.03 -2.56 7.21
CA TYR A 184 -1.11 -1.14 6.83
C TYR A 184 -1.02 -0.94 5.33
N GLY A 185 -0.27 -1.76 4.59
CA GLY A 185 -0.22 -1.68 3.12
C GLY A 185 -1.60 -1.96 2.49
N LEU A 186 -2.27 -3.05 2.89
CA LEU A 186 -3.65 -3.34 2.48
C LEU A 186 -4.62 -2.25 2.92
N LEU A 187 -4.48 -1.72 4.13
CA LEU A 187 -5.31 -0.62 4.63
C LEU A 187 -5.19 0.63 3.77
N MET A 188 -3.96 1.04 3.48
CA MET A 188 -3.66 2.21 2.65
C MET A 188 -4.17 2.02 1.22
N GLU A 189 -4.04 0.81 0.66
CA GLU A 189 -4.62 0.50 -0.65
C GLU A 189 -6.15 0.60 -0.64
N ALA A 190 -6.80 0.03 0.39
CA ALA A 190 -8.25 0.16 0.58
C ALA A 190 -8.69 1.62 0.70
N MET A 191 -7.95 2.46 1.42
CA MET A 191 -8.22 3.90 1.52
C MET A 191 -8.14 4.61 0.16
N VAL A 192 -7.15 4.28 -0.68
CA VAL A 192 -7.07 4.83 -2.06
C VAL A 192 -8.26 4.39 -2.91
N LEU A 193 -8.64 3.10 -2.81
CA LEU A 193 -9.78 2.55 -3.54
C LEU A 193 -11.11 3.16 -3.08
N GLU A 194 -11.29 3.48 -1.80
CA GLU A 194 -12.49 4.15 -1.32
C GLU A 194 -12.49 5.64 -1.67
N MET A 195 -11.33 6.29 -1.62
CA MET A 195 -11.18 7.69 -2.01
C MET A 195 -11.62 7.90 -3.47
N GLN A 196 -11.25 6.99 -4.39
CA GLN A 196 -11.64 7.11 -5.80
C GLN A 196 -13.17 7.11 -6.02
N MET A 197 -13.92 6.41 -5.16
CA MET A 197 -15.38 6.33 -5.22
C MET A 197 -16.04 7.62 -4.73
N GLN A 198 -15.33 8.41 -3.93
CA GLN A 198 -15.81 9.68 -3.37
C GLN A 198 -15.45 10.89 -4.25
N ILE A 199 -14.57 10.71 -5.23
CA ILE A 199 -14.26 11.72 -6.24
C ILE A 199 -15.45 11.79 -7.20
N LYS A 200 -16.19 12.89 -7.12
CA LYS A 200 -17.33 13.22 -8.00
C LYS A 200 -16.92 14.10 -9.15
#